data_AF-A0A8H6DRA0-F1
#
_entry.id   AF-A0A8H6DRA0-F1
#
_cell.length_a   1.000
_cell.length_b   1.000
_cell.length_c   1.000
_cell.angle_alpha   90.00
_cell.angle_beta   90.00
_cell.angle_gamma   90.00
#
_symmetry.space_group_name_H-M   'P 1'
#
loop_
_entity.id
_entity.type
_entity.pdbx_description
1 polymer ?
#
loop_
_entity_poly.entity_id
_entity_poly.type
_entity_poly.pdbx_seq_one_letter_code
_entity_poly.pdbx_strand_id
1 'polypeptide(L)'
;MSDNGDENGVDQWSRVEQFPEHLKKYWFQRFKIWENYDQGIWMTEDAWFGVTPEPIANKIAAHIAESAPKEKTVIVDAFAGVGGNAIALARSGRWERVFAIEKDARTLKCAKHNAEIYGVSNKIFWLNADCFDAINRFSGQKNVVVFASPPWGGL
;
A
#
# COMPACT_ATOMS: atom_id res chain seq x y z
N MET A 1 22.18 -17.54 -11.85
CA MET A 1 21.14 -17.57 -12.90
C MET A 1 19.82 -17.86 -12.23
N SER A 2 19.00 -16.84 -12.11
CA SER A 2 17.54 -16.92 -11.95
C SER A 2 17.04 -15.54 -12.36
N ASP A 3 17.03 -15.37 -13.68
CA ASP A 3 16.33 -14.33 -14.39
C ASP A 3 14.85 -14.70 -14.33
N ASN A 4 14.12 -14.15 -13.36
CA ASN A 4 12.69 -14.35 -13.17
C ASN A 4 11.96 -13.00 -13.18
N GLY A 5 12.47 -12.04 -13.95
CA GLY A 5 11.84 -10.75 -14.17
C GLY A 5 11.25 -10.68 -15.56
N ASP A 6 10.34 -11.59 -15.90
CA ASP A 6 9.44 -11.42 -17.05
C ASP A 6 8.39 -12.53 -17.03
N GLU A 7 7.21 -12.21 -16.47
CA GLU A 7 5.93 -12.80 -16.89
C GLU A 7 4.72 -12.16 -16.16
N ASN A 8 4.90 -11.32 -15.13
CA ASN A 8 3.77 -10.84 -14.30
C ASN A 8 3.72 -9.34 -13.93
N GLY A 9 4.66 -8.49 -14.39
CA GLY A 9 4.65 -7.04 -14.11
C GLY A 9 4.75 -6.68 -12.62
N VAL A 10 5.38 -7.56 -11.83
CA VAL A 10 5.69 -7.39 -10.40
C VAL A 10 7.17 -7.65 -10.25
N ASP A 11 7.91 -6.66 -9.75
CA ASP A 11 9.36 -6.73 -9.72
C ASP A 11 9.95 -6.32 -8.37
N GLN A 12 11.05 -6.98 -8.05
CA GLN A 12 11.99 -6.57 -7.01
C GLN A 12 13.28 -6.12 -7.70
N TRP A 13 13.36 -4.85 -8.08
CA TRP A 13 14.58 -4.33 -8.68
C TRP A 13 15.69 -4.18 -7.64
N SER A 14 16.77 -4.94 -7.81
CA SER A 14 17.89 -4.96 -6.87
C SER A 14 19.07 -4.10 -7.33
N ARG A 15 19.11 -3.74 -8.63
CA ARG A 15 20.16 -2.96 -9.26
C ARG A 15 19.58 -1.88 -10.17
N VAL A 16 20.30 -0.76 -10.30
CA VAL A 16 19.83 0.39 -11.10
C VAL A 16 19.71 0.06 -12.59
N GLU A 17 20.52 -0.88 -13.08
CA GLU A 17 20.52 -1.31 -14.47
C GLU A 17 19.27 -2.13 -14.83
N GLN A 18 18.62 -2.74 -13.83
CA GLN A 18 17.36 -3.46 -14.00
C GLN A 18 16.15 -2.51 -13.94
N PHE A 19 16.35 -1.28 -13.44
CA PHE A 19 15.28 -0.33 -13.20
C PHE A 19 14.88 0.36 -14.51
N PRO A 20 13.58 0.44 -14.86
CA PRO A 20 13.13 1.10 -16.08
C PRO A 20 13.64 2.55 -16.17
N GLU A 21 14.12 2.96 -17.35
CA GLU A 21 14.76 4.26 -17.57
C GLU A 21 13.90 5.42 -17.05
N HIS A 22 12.61 5.38 -17.36
CA HIS A 22 11.63 6.40 -16.99
C HIS A 22 11.33 6.45 -15.49
N LEU A 23 11.68 5.40 -14.73
CA LEU A 23 11.53 5.34 -13.28
C LEU A 23 12.82 5.63 -12.52
N LYS A 24 13.99 5.72 -13.17
CA LYS A 24 15.29 5.90 -12.48
C LYS A 24 15.33 7.09 -11.50
N LYS A 25 14.50 8.12 -11.71
CA LYS A 25 14.30 9.24 -10.75
C LYS A 25 13.87 8.77 -9.34
N TYR A 26 13.14 7.65 -9.25
CA TYR A 26 12.67 7.03 -8.01
C TYR A 26 13.71 6.09 -7.39
N TRP A 27 14.60 5.49 -8.18
CA TRP A 27 15.62 4.56 -7.66
C TRP A 27 16.47 5.18 -6.55
N PHE A 28 16.93 6.42 -6.75
CA PHE A 28 17.73 7.14 -5.75
C PHE A 28 16.93 7.56 -4.51
N GLN A 29 15.60 7.48 -4.57
CA GLN A 29 14.69 7.82 -3.49
C GLN A 29 14.01 6.59 -2.88
N ARG A 30 14.31 5.38 -3.36
CA ARG A 30 13.60 4.15 -2.97
C ARG A 30 13.58 3.92 -1.46
N PHE A 31 14.67 4.25 -0.75
CA PHE A 31 14.75 4.14 0.71
C PHE A 31 13.96 5.21 1.47
N LYS A 32 13.62 6.34 0.83
CA LYS A 32 12.67 7.31 1.39
C LYS A 32 11.23 6.88 1.15
N ILE A 33 10.99 6.14 0.07
CA ILE A 33 9.68 5.61 -0.28
C ILE A 33 9.37 4.40 0.60
N TRP A 34 10.32 3.49 0.76
CA TRP A 34 10.26 2.29 1.58
C TRP A 34 11.55 2.14 2.38
N GLU A 35 11.48 2.23 3.72
CA GLU A 35 12.66 2.08 4.56
C GLU A 35 13.25 0.66 4.42
N ASN A 36 12.39 -0.35 4.29
CA ASN A 36 12.77 -1.77 4.16
C ASN A 36 12.91 -2.22 2.70
N TYR A 37 13.21 -1.33 1.75
CA TYR A 37 13.27 -1.67 0.33
C TYR A 37 14.18 -2.88 0.03
N ASP A 38 15.33 -2.96 0.69
CA ASP A 38 16.33 -4.02 0.54
C ASP A 38 15.93 -5.37 1.16
N GLN A 39 14.87 -5.40 1.97
CA GLN A 39 14.29 -6.64 2.53
C GLN A 39 13.35 -7.35 1.55
N GLY A 40 13.24 -6.84 0.32
CA GLY A 40 12.54 -7.52 -0.77
C GLY A 40 11.19 -6.92 -1.14
N ILE A 41 11.04 -5.60 -1.03
CA ILE A 41 9.79 -4.92 -1.41
C ILE A 41 9.48 -5.14 -2.89
N TRP A 42 8.23 -5.50 -3.17
CA TRP A 42 7.70 -5.68 -4.50
C TRP A 42 6.92 -4.45 -4.95
N MET A 43 7.10 -4.09 -6.21
CA MET A 43 6.49 -2.93 -6.83
C MET A 43 6.01 -3.29 -8.24
N THR A 44 4.91 -2.68 -8.68
CA THR A 44 4.58 -2.58 -10.10
C THR A 44 5.16 -1.26 -10.63
N GLU A 45 5.35 -1.12 -11.95
CA GLU A 45 5.87 0.13 -12.53
C GLU A 45 4.99 1.33 -12.18
N ASP A 46 3.67 1.22 -12.38
CA ASP A 46 2.70 2.28 -12.12
C ASP A 46 2.70 2.73 -10.64
N ALA A 47 2.98 1.82 -9.72
CA ALA A 47 2.95 2.13 -8.30
C ALA A 47 4.05 3.11 -7.88
N TRP A 48 5.16 3.22 -8.61
CA TRP A 48 6.22 4.18 -8.31
C TRP A 48 5.78 5.63 -8.41
N PHE A 49 4.79 5.93 -9.25
CA PHE A 49 4.25 7.29 -9.41
C PHE A 49 3.29 7.69 -8.29
N GLY A 50 2.58 6.71 -7.71
CA GLY A 50 1.48 6.95 -6.78
C GLY A 50 1.74 6.53 -5.33
N VAL A 51 2.77 5.72 -5.07
CA VAL A 51 3.06 5.23 -3.71
C VAL A 51 3.36 6.40 -2.78
N THR A 52 2.64 6.45 -1.65
CA THR A 52 2.90 7.43 -0.60
C THR A 52 4.20 7.05 0.10
N PRO A 53 5.22 7.93 0.14
CA PRO A 53 6.47 7.63 0.84
C PRO A 53 6.23 7.30 2.32
N GLU A 54 6.95 6.32 2.85
CA GLU A 54 6.73 5.77 4.20
C GLU A 54 6.66 6.84 5.31
N PRO A 55 7.55 7.87 5.37
CA PRO A 55 7.43 8.93 6.38
C PRO A 55 6.11 9.71 6.30
N ILE A 56 5.56 9.88 5.10
CA ILE A 56 4.29 10.57 4.88
C ILE A 56 3.13 9.66 5.28
N ALA A 57 3.17 8.38 4.88
CA ALA A 57 2.16 7.38 5.24
C ALA A 57 2.07 7.23 6.77
N ASN A 58 3.21 7.18 7.47
CA ASN A 58 3.27 7.11 8.94
C ASN A 58 2.64 8.35 9.60
N LYS A 59 2.88 9.55 9.04
CA LYS A 59 2.29 10.79 9.55
C LYS A 59 0.78 10.86 9.33
N ILE A 60 0.31 10.40 8.16
CA ILE A 60 -1.12 10.26 7.88
C ILE A 60 -1.76 9.29 8.88
N ALA A 61 -1.16 8.11 9.10
CA ALA A 61 -1.68 7.12 10.03
C ALA A 61 -1.76 7.65 11.46
N ALA A 62 -0.75 8.39 11.93
CA ALA A 62 -0.76 9.05 13.24
C ALA A 62 -1.89 10.08 13.36
N HIS A 63 -2.02 10.99 12.39
CA HIS A 63 -3.06 12.02 12.40
C HIS A 63 -4.48 11.42 12.40
N ILE A 64 -4.73 10.39 11.58
CA ILE A 64 -6.03 9.71 11.57
C ILE A 64 -6.25 9.00 12.92
N ALA A 65 -5.22 8.36 13.49
CA ALA A 65 -5.36 7.67 14.77
C ALA A 65 -5.71 8.60 15.94
N GLU A 66 -5.14 9.81 15.96
CA GLU A 66 -5.42 10.85 16.95
C GLU A 66 -6.79 11.50 16.75
N SER A 67 -7.22 11.67 15.49
CA SER A 67 -8.45 12.41 15.16
C SER A 67 -9.70 11.54 15.12
N ALA A 68 -9.56 10.23 14.84
CA ALA A 68 -10.70 9.33 14.69
C ALA A 68 -11.37 9.02 16.05
N PRO A 69 -12.71 9.08 16.14
CA PRO A 69 -13.44 8.74 17.37
C PRO A 69 -13.07 7.34 17.87
N LYS A 70 -12.94 7.17 19.19
CA LYS A 70 -12.41 5.95 19.81
C LYS A 70 -13.24 4.71 19.49
N GLU A 71 -14.55 4.88 19.32
CA GLU A 71 -15.50 3.83 18.95
C GLU A 71 -15.35 3.34 17.50
N LYS A 72 -14.61 4.08 16.64
CA LYS A 72 -14.22 3.61 15.31
C LYS A 72 -12.99 2.72 15.46
N THR A 73 -13.14 1.43 15.23
CA THR A 73 -12.06 0.44 15.39
C THR A 73 -11.60 -0.16 14.07
N VAL A 74 -12.32 0.10 12.99
CA VAL A 74 -12.03 -0.40 11.64
C VAL A 74 -11.70 0.76 10.72
N ILE A 75 -10.66 0.60 9.90
CA ILE A 75 -10.37 1.53 8.80
C ILE A 75 -10.38 0.81 7.46
N VAL A 76 -10.90 1.47 6.44
CA VAL A 76 -10.90 1.02 5.05
C VAL A 76 -9.96 1.93 4.26
N ASP A 77 -8.89 1.39 3.70
CA ASP A 77 -8.11 2.00 2.64
C ASP A 77 -8.75 1.66 1.29
N ALA A 78 -9.39 2.65 0.66
CA ALA A 78 -10.15 2.46 -0.57
C ALA A 78 -9.28 2.29 -1.82
N PHE A 79 -8.00 2.65 -1.77
CA PHE A 79 -7.08 2.65 -2.90
C PHE A 79 -5.68 2.22 -2.42
N ALA A 80 -5.57 0.95 -2.03
CA ALA A 80 -4.43 0.46 -1.28
C ALA A 80 -3.11 0.50 -2.07
N GLY A 81 -3.17 0.40 -3.40
CA GLY A 81 -1.97 0.31 -4.24
C GLY A 81 -1.07 -0.83 -3.77
N VAL A 82 0.24 -0.56 -3.73
CA VAL A 82 1.26 -1.48 -3.19
C VAL A 82 1.33 -1.52 -1.66
N GLY A 83 0.33 -0.95 -0.97
CA GLY A 83 0.12 -1.11 0.47
C GLY A 83 0.77 -0.07 1.37
N GLY A 84 1.35 1.01 0.85
CA GLY A 84 2.06 2.02 1.67
C GLY A 84 1.22 2.57 2.84
N ASN A 85 0.02 3.08 2.54
CA ASN A 85 -0.89 3.59 3.57
C ASN A 85 -1.48 2.46 4.43
N ALA A 86 -1.97 1.37 3.83
CA ALA A 86 -2.49 0.22 4.55
C ALA A 86 -1.51 -0.35 5.60
N ILE A 87 -0.22 -0.45 5.26
CA ILE A 87 0.85 -0.91 6.17
C ILE A 87 1.04 0.10 7.30
N ALA A 88 1.15 1.40 7.01
CA ALA A 88 1.28 2.43 8.03
C ALA A 88 0.07 2.45 9.00
N LEU A 89 -1.14 2.32 8.46
CA LEU A 89 -2.37 2.20 9.25
C LEU A 89 -2.31 0.98 10.17
N ALA A 90 -1.92 -0.19 9.67
CA ALA A 90 -1.82 -1.40 10.50
C ALA A 90 -0.74 -1.28 11.59
N ARG A 91 0.42 -0.67 11.25
CA ARG A 91 1.54 -0.43 12.18
C ARG A 91 1.20 0.58 13.28
N SER A 92 0.27 1.51 13.04
CA SER A 92 -0.16 2.48 14.07
C SER A 92 -0.72 1.84 15.34
N GLY A 93 -1.18 0.59 15.28
CA GLY A 93 -1.77 -0.12 16.42
C GLY A 93 -3.16 0.37 16.82
N ARG A 94 -3.68 1.43 16.18
CA ARG A 94 -4.98 2.05 16.49
C ARG A 94 -6.19 1.21 16.06
N TRP A 95 -6.04 0.44 15.00
CA TRP A 95 -7.13 -0.27 14.34
C TRP A 95 -7.12 -1.75 14.70
N GLU A 96 -8.30 -2.28 15.01
CA GLU A 96 -8.50 -3.72 15.18
C GLU A 96 -8.37 -4.43 13.84
N ARG A 97 -8.88 -3.81 12.76
CA ARG A 97 -8.81 -4.32 11.40
C ARG A 97 -8.59 -3.19 10.40
N VAL A 98 -7.72 -3.44 9.43
CA VAL A 98 -7.56 -2.60 8.24
C VAL A 98 -8.13 -3.37 7.06
N PHE A 99 -9.13 -2.84 6.37
CA PHE A 99 -9.55 -3.37 5.07
C PHE A 99 -8.87 -2.58 3.97
N ALA A 100 -8.26 -3.24 3.01
CA ALA A 100 -7.51 -2.60 1.94
C ALA A 100 -8.04 -3.08 0.59
N ILE A 101 -8.54 -2.13 -0.22
CA ILE A 101 -9.15 -2.40 -1.51
C ILE A 101 -8.17 -2.02 -2.61
N GLU A 102 -7.92 -2.94 -3.53
CA GLU A 102 -7.12 -2.70 -4.73
C GLU A 102 -7.73 -3.43 -5.93
N LYS A 103 -7.82 -2.75 -7.07
CA LYS A 103 -8.46 -3.28 -8.28
C LYS A 103 -7.51 -4.13 -9.10
N ASP A 104 -6.24 -3.72 -9.24
CA ASP A 104 -5.26 -4.48 -10.00
C ASP A 104 -4.68 -5.61 -9.14
N ALA A 105 -4.86 -6.85 -9.60
CA ALA A 105 -4.46 -8.04 -8.85
C ALA A 105 -2.94 -8.15 -8.65
N ARG A 106 -2.13 -7.59 -9.56
CA ARG A 106 -0.66 -7.61 -9.48
C ARG A 106 -0.18 -6.63 -8.41
N THR A 107 -0.71 -5.41 -8.43
CA THR A 107 -0.48 -4.40 -7.40
C THR A 107 -0.92 -4.90 -6.02
N LEU A 108 -2.07 -5.58 -5.94
CA LEU A 108 -2.51 -6.20 -4.69
C LEU A 108 -1.57 -7.32 -4.21
N LYS A 109 -1.01 -8.12 -5.14
CA LYS A 109 -0.02 -9.14 -4.81
C LYS A 109 1.23 -8.52 -4.19
N CYS A 110 1.72 -7.39 -4.74
CA CYS A 110 2.80 -6.61 -4.12
C CYS A 110 2.42 -6.15 -2.70
N ALA A 111 1.22 -5.59 -2.53
CA ALA A 111 0.78 -5.08 -1.23
C ALA A 111 0.75 -6.15 -0.13
N LYS A 112 0.27 -7.35 -0.47
CA LYS A 112 0.26 -8.51 0.44
C LYS A 112 1.68 -8.90 0.86
N HIS A 113 2.57 -9.07 -0.11
CA HIS A 113 3.97 -9.41 0.13
C HIS A 113 4.68 -8.33 0.97
N ASN A 114 4.50 -7.06 0.63
CA ASN A 114 5.08 -5.95 1.38
C ASN A 114 4.58 -5.95 2.84
N ALA A 115 3.30 -6.22 3.08
CA ALA A 115 2.77 -6.31 4.44
C ALA A 115 3.35 -7.46 5.27
N GLU A 116 3.78 -8.55 4.63
CA GLU A 116 4.51 -9.64 5.29
C GLU A 116 5.90 -9.20 5.74
N ILE A 117 6.64 -8.46 4.89
CA ILE A 117 7.95 -7.87 5.24
C ILE A 117 7.82 -6.95 6.47
N TYR A 118 6.76 -6.15 6.54
CA TYR A 118 6.51 -5.27 7.69
C TYR A 118 5.85 -5.97 8.89
N GLY A 119 5.58 -7.28 8.81
CA GLY A 119 5.02 -8.08 9.92
C GLY A 119 3.59 -7.71 10.33
N VAL A 120 2.80 -7.11 9.43
CA VAL A 120 1.43 -6.64 9.72
C VAL A 120 0.35 -7.32 8.87
N SER A 121 0.71 -8.36 8.11
CA SER A 121 -0.21 -9.09 7.23
C SER A 121 -1.45 -9.62 7.95
N ASN A 122 -1.34 -10.00 9.23
CA ASN A 122 -2.44 -10.49 10.05
C ASN A 122 -3.47 -9.42 10.46
N LYS A 123 -3.17 -8.13 10.28
CA LYS A 123 -4.08 -7.01 10.57
C LYS A 123 -4.82 -6.49 9.35
N ILE A 124 -4.38 -6.85 8.15
CA ILE A 124 -4.89 -6.31 6.88
C ILE A 124 -5.74 -7.34 6.15
N PHE A 125 -6.96 -6.96 5.82
CA PHE A 125 -7.93 -7.76 5.08
C PHE A 125 -8.08 -7.20 3.68
N TRP A 126 -7.62 -7.96 2.69
CA TRP A 126 -7.49 -7.50 1.32
C TRP A 126 -8.75 -7.80 0.49
N LEU A 127 -9.22 -6.81 -0.27
CA LEU A 127 -10.30 -6.96 -1.25
C LEU A 127 -9.76 -6.65 -2.64
N ASN A 128 -9.75 -7.65 -3.53
CA ASN A 128 -9.48 -7.39 -4.94
C ASN A 128 -10.77 -6.99 -5.65
N ALA A 129 -11.03 -5.70 -5.77
CA ALA A 129 -12.28 -5.19 -6.30
C ALA A 129 -12.15 -3.73 -6.74
N ASP A 130 -13.13 -3.27 -7.51
CA ASP A 130 -13.36 -1.84 -7.68
C ASP A 130 -13.84 -1.22 -6.35
N CYS A 131 -13.26 -0.07 -5.97
CA CYS A 131 -13.58 0.57 -4.71
C CYS A 131 -15.02 1.05 -4.63
N PHE A 132 -15.60 1.50 -5.75
CA PHE A 132 -16.98 2.00 -5.78
C PHE A 132 -17.98 0.89 -5.48
N ASP A 133 -17.66 -0.36 -5.86
CA ASP A 133 -18.46 -1.53 -5.56
C ASP A 133 -18.20 -2.03 -4.13
N ALA A 134 -16.92 -2.15 -3.75
CA ALA A 134 -16.52 -2.74 -2.49
C ALA A 134 -16.87 -1.90 -1.26
N ILE A 135 -16.86 -0.57 -1.38
CA ILE A 135 -17.12 0.33 -0.25
C ILE A 135 -18.54 0.18 0.30
N ASN A 136 -19.49 -0.23 -0.55
CA ASN A 136 -20.87 -0.49 -0.14
C ASN A 136 -21.00 -1.60 0.91
N ARG A 137 -20.02 -2.51 1.00
CA ARG A 137 -19.97 -3.57 2.05
C ARG A 137 -19.84 -2.99 3.46
N PHE A 138 -19.35 -1.76 3.58
CA PHE A 138 -19.18 -1.04 4.84
C PHE A 138 -20.32 -0.06 5.13
N SER A 139 -21.31 0.05 4.24
CA SER A 139 -22.46 0.95 4.42
C SER A 139 -23.26 0.58 5.67
N GLY A 140 -23.68 1.60 6.43
CA GLY A 140 -24.40 1.44 7.69
C GLY A 140 -23.54 1.02 8.89
N GLN A 141 -22.26 0.68 8.70
CA GLN A 141 -21.36 0.33 9.80
C GLN A 141 -20.93 1.57 10.58
N LYS A 142 -21.24 1.60 11.88
CA LYS A 142 -20.95 2.75 12.73
C LYS A 142 -19.52 2.79 13.27
N ASN A 143 -18.74 1.72 13.13
CA ASN A 143 -17.37 1.62 13.66
C ASN A 143 -16.26 1.78 12.60
N VAL A 144 -16.61 2.26 11.40
CA VAL A 144 -15.69 2.37 10.24
C VAL A 144 -15.25 3.82 9.99
N VAL A 145 -13.97 3.98 9.64
CA VAL A 145 -13.38 5.16 8.98
C VAL A 145 -12.96 4.76 7.56
N VAL A 146 -13.12 5.66 6.60
CA VAL A 146 -12.63 5.46 5.22
C VAL A 146 -11.48 6.42 4.98
N PHE A 147 -10.37 5.88 4.51
CA PHE A 147 -9.24 6.60 3.93
C PHE A 147 -9.22 6.37 2.42
N ALA A 148 -8.96 7.41 1.64
CA ALA A 148 -8.92 7.32 0.19
C ALA A 148 -7.77 8.16 -0.37
N SER A 149 -6.85 7.48 -1.05
CA SER A 149 -5.77 8.08 -1.85
C SER A 149 -5.88 7.61 -3.31
N PRO A 150 -6.87 8.12 -4.08
CA PRO A 150 -7.10 7.70 -5.47
C PRO A 150 -5.89 7.98 -6.37
N PRO A 151 -5.81 7.33 -7.55
CA PRO A 151 -4.81 7.70 -8.55
C PRO A 151 -5.05 9.14 -9.03
N TRP A 152 -3.99 9.95 -8.99
CA TRP A 152 -4.06 11.39 -9.33
C TRP A 152 -3.63 11.72 -10.77
N GLY A 153 -3.32 10.71 -11.57
CA GLY A 153 -2.87 10.89 -12.97
C GLY A 153 -1.45 11.49 -13.09
N GLY A 154 -0.58 11.22 -12.12
CA GLY A 154 0.81 11.70 -12.15
C GLY A 154 1.61 11.10 -13.31
N LEU A 155 2.23 11.98 -14.11
CA LEU A 155 3.25 11.70 -15.13
C LEU A 155 4.64 12.11 -14.58
#